data_AF-A0A935IYE8-F1
#
_entry.id   AF-A0A935IYE8-F1
#
_cell.length_a   1.000
_cell.length_b   1.000
_cell.length_c   1.000
_cell.angle_alpha   90.00
_cell.angle_beta   90.00
_cell.angle_gamma   90.00
#
_symmetry.space_group_name_H-M   'P 1'
#
loop_
_entity.id
_entity.type
_entity.pdbx_description
1 polymer ?
#
loop_
_entity_poly.entity_id
_entity_poly.type
_entity_poly.pdbx_seq_one_letter_code
_entity_poly.pdbx_strand_id
1 'polypeptide(L)' 'MSSRVQELAEKINMTFDEFIGEMRKRGCSEPTAIKIWNGVYEDFSKFRDNDMFLSNLRKAADVLRVTTGSLLSK' A
#
# COMPACT_ATOMS: atom_id res chain seq x y z
N MET A 1 -14.08 -2.60 -7.55
CA MET A 1 -12.88 -1.96 -8.11
C MET A 1 -11.70 -2.48 -7.32
N SER A 2 -10.70 -3.06 -7.99
CA SER A 2 -9.43 -3.44 -7.35
C SER A 2 -8.62 -2.18 -7.06
N SER A 3 -7.91 -2.14 -5.93
CA SER A 3 -6.99 -1.03 -5.63
C SER A 3 -5.75 -1.11 -6.51
N ARG A 4 -5.01 -0.01 -6.61
CA ARG A 4 -3.72 0.01 -7.32
C ARG A 4 -2.71 -0.96 -6.72
N VAL A 5 -2.74 -1.12 -5.40
CA VAL A 5 -1.91 -2.09 -4.68
C VAL A 5 -2.23 -3.52 -5.10
N GLN A 6 -3.52 -3.86 -5.22
CA GLN A 6 -3.96 -5.18 -5.65
C GLN A 6 -3.51 -5.48 -7.09
N GLU A 7 -3.69 -4.53 -8.01
CA GLU A 7 -3.23 -4.68 -9.41
C GLU A 7 -1.72 -4.92 -9.51
N LEU A 8 -0.93 -4.23 -8.69
CA LEU A 8 0.53 -4.38 -8.68
C LEU A 8 0.96 -5.68 -8.00
N ALA A 9 0.25 -6.11 -6.95
CA ALA A 9 0.49 -7.38 -6.27
C ALA A 9 0.21 -8.56 -7.21
N GLU A 10 -0.89 -8.51 -7.98
CA GLU A 10 -1.23 -9.53 -8.97
C GLU A 10 -0.13 -9.71 -10.02
N LYS A 11 0.49 -8.62 -10.49
CA LYS A 11 1.59 -8.68 -11.47
C LYS A 11 2.83 -9.43 -10.98
N ILE A 12 3.02 -9.51 -9.65
CA ILE A 12 4.14 -10.22 -9.03
C ILE A 12 3.69 -11.50 -8.32
N ASN A 13 2.44 -11.96 -8.56
CA ASN A 13 1.82 -13.13 -7.91
C ASN A 13 1.85 -13.04 -6.37
N MET A 14 1.71 -11.85 -5.80
CA MET A 14 1.69 -11.64 -4.36
C MET A 14 0.26 -11.70 -3.83
N THR A 15 0.04 -12.56 -2.84
CA THR A 15 -1.23 -12.68 -2.12
C THR A 15 -1.39 -11.58 -1.07
N PHE A 16 -2.63 -11.41 -0.60
CA PHE A 16 -2.94 -10.51 0.51
C PHE A 16 -2.10 -10.83 1.76
N ASP A 17 -2.07 -12.09 2.20
CA ASP A 17 -1.35 -12.49 3.42
C ASP A 17 0.15 -12.25 3.31
N GLU A 18 0.75 -12.50 2.14
CA GLU A 18 2.15 -12.19 1.86
C GLU A 18 2.42 -10.69 1.92
N PHE A 19 1.56 -9.88 1.31
CA PHE A 19 1.69 -8.42 1.36
C PHE A 19 1.62 -7.91 2.81
N ILE A 20 0.63 -8.35 3.59
CA ILE A 20 0.49 -7.98 5.00
C ILE A 20 1.71 -8.42 5.81
N GLY A 21 2.20 -9.64 5.59
CA GLY A 21 3.40 -10.15 6.24
C GLY A 21 4.65 -9.30 5.96
N GLU A 22 4.87 -8.95 4.70
CA GLU A 22 6.00 -8.11 4.26
C GLU A 22 5.90 -6.67 4.77
N MET A 23 4.68 -6.13 4.88
CA MET A 23 4.43 -4.81 5.47
C MET A 23 4.73 -4.79 6.97
N ARG A 24 4.35 -5.85 7.71
CA ARG A 24 4.65 -5.98 9.14
C ARG A 24 6.15 -6.06 9.42
N LYS A 25 6.91 -6.79 8.59
CA LYS A 25 8.39 -6.86 8.67
C LYS A 25 9.04 -5.48 8.54
N ARG A 26 8.40 -4.54 7.83
CA ARG A 26 8.85 -3.14 7.64
C ARG A 26 8.32 -2.18 8.71
N GLY A 27 7.76 -2.70 9.80
CA GLY A 27 7.19 -1.90 10.89
C GLY A 27 5.95 -1.12 10.47
N CYS A 28 5.14 -1.66 9.56
CA CYS A 28 3.77 -1.18 9.34
C CYS A 28 2.81 -2.00 10.21
N SER A 29 1.85 -1.34 10.86
CA SER A 29 0.82 -2.07 11.60
C SER A 29 -0.12 -2.78 10.62
N GLU A 30 -0.63 -3.95 11.02
CA GLU A 30 -1.55 -4.73 10.22
C GLU A 30 -2.82 -3.95 9.81
N PRO A 31 -3.50 -3.19 10.70
CA PRO A 31 -4.64 -2.35 10.30
C PRO A 31 -4.28 -1.35 9.20
N THR A 32 -3.07 -0.78 9.24
CA THR A 32 -2.59 0.16 8.21
C THR A 32 -2.30 -0.57 6.91
N ALA A 33 -1.67 -1.74 6.96
CA ALA A 33 -1.40 -2.54 5.77
C ALA A 33 -2.70 -2.96 5.05
N ILE A 34 -3.76 -3.29 5.80
CA ILE A 34 -5.09 -3.57 5.26
C ILE A 34 -5.69 -2.33 4.60
N LYS A 35 -5.62 -1.15 5.25
CA LYS A 35 -6.06 0.12 4.64
C LYS A 35 -5.33 0.39 3.31
N ILE A 36 -4.02 0.14 3.25
CA ILE A 36 -3.22 0.29 2.03
C ILE A 36 -3.65 -0.71 0.96
N TRP A 37 -3.80 -1.98 1.31
CA TRP A 37 -4.27 -3.02 0.39
C TRP A 37 -5.62 -2.69 -0.22
N ASN A 38 -6.53 -2.11 0.57
CA ASN A 38 -7.85 -1.73 0.11
C ASN A 38 -7.87 -0.40 -0.66
N GLY A 39 -6.72 0.25 -0.89
CA GLY A 39 -6.65 1.50 -1.65
C GLY A 39 -7.22 2.71 -0.90
N VAL A 40 -7.39 2.66 0.43
CA VAL A 40 -7.97 3.77 1.22
C VAL A 40 -7.21 5.09 1.02
N TYR A 41 -5.93 5.03 0.65
CA TYR A 41 -5.12 6.21 0.37
C TYR A 41 -5.47 6.91 -0.96
N GLU A 42 -6.10 6.21 -1.90
CA GLU A 42 -6.39 6.71 -3.25
C GLU A 42 -7.46 7.81 -3.23
N ASP A 43 -8.33 7.80 -2.21
CA ASP A 43 -9.38 8.79 -1.97
C ASP A 43 -8.89 10.03 -1.21
N PHE A 44 -7.63 10.05 -0.73
CA PHE A 44 -7.11 11.20 0.01
C PHE A 44 -6.82 12.38 -0.93
N SER A 45 -7.69 13.40 -0.85
CA SER A 45 -7.54 14.65 -1.59
C SER A 45 -6.51 15.61 -0.99
N LYS A 46 -6.19 15.45 0.30
CA LYS A 46 -5.16 16.18 1.04
C LYS A 46 -4.46 15.21 1.99
N PHE A 47 -3.15 15.05 1.89
CA PHE A 47 -2.32 14.28 2.84
C PHE A 47 -2.29 14.87 4.28
N ARG A 48 -3.28 15.70 4.65
CA ARG A 48 -3.46 16.29 5.97
C ARG A 48 -4.42 15.49 6.85
N ASP A 49 -5.17 14.55 6.31
CA ASP A 49 -6.05 13.68 7.08
C ASP A 49 -5.29 12.44 7.60
N ASN A 50 -4.49 12.71 8.62
CA ASN A 50 -4.23 11.95 9.84
C ASN A 50 -4.36 10.41 9.96
N ASP A 51 -4.32 9.60 8.90
CA ASP A 51 -4.41 8.14 9.05
C ASP A 51 -3.38 7.33 8.26
N MET A 52 -2.72 7.92 7.26
CA MET A 52 -1.78 7.18 6.40
C MET A 52 -0.55 8.02 6.04
N PHE A 53 0.56 7.77 6.73
CA PHE A 53 1.83 8.45 6.45
C PHE A 53 2.42 8.01 5.12
N LEU A 54 3.04 8.95 4.39
CA LEU A 54 3.83 8.67 3.19
C LEU A 54 4.91 7.60 3.41
N SER A 55 5.41 7.48 4.65
CA SER A 55 6.34 6.41 5.04
C SER A 55 5.74 5.01 4.89
N ASN A 56 4.44 4.82 5.14
CA ASN A 56 3.78 3.53 4.96
C ASN A 56 3.54 3.22 3.48
N LEU A 57 3.26 4.24 2.66
CA LEU A 57 3.19 4.08 1.19
C LEU A 57 4.56 3.76 0.59
N ARG A 58 5.65 4.32 1.12
CA ARG A 58 7.01 3.94 0.72
C ARG A 58 7.32 2.49 1.04
N LYS A 59 6.90 1.99 2.21
CA LYS A 59 7.02 0.56 2.55
C LYS A 59 6.23 -0.32 1.59
N ALA A 60 4.99 0.06 1.27
CA ALA A 60 4.18 -0.70 0.31
C ALA A 60 4.80 -0.73 -1.09
N ALA A 61 5.35 0.39 -1.54
CA ALA A 61 6.06 0.46 -2.82
C ALA A 61 7.30 -0.46 -2.83
N ASP A 62 8.06 -0.49 -1.72
CA ASP A 62 9.19 -1.40 -1.54
C ASP A 62 8.77 -2.88 -1.56
N VAL A 63 7.68 -3.24 -0.87
CA VAL A 63 7.11 -4.61 -0.88
C VAL A 63 6.73 -5.02 -2.32
N LEU A 64 6.10 -4.12 -3.06
CA LEU A 64 5.66 -4.35 -4.43
C LEU A 64 6.76 -4.17 -5.48
N ARG A 65 7.99 -3.82 -5.07
CA ARG A 65 9.15 -3.55 -5.94
C ARG A 65 8.87 -2.48 -7.00
N VAL A 66 8.13 -1.44 -6.62
CA VAL A 66 7.81 -0.28 -7.47
C VAL A 66 8.23 1.01 -6.78
N THR A 67 8.20 2.12 -7.53
CA THR A 67 8.38 3.44 -6.91
C THR A 67 7.09 3.89 -6.23
N THR A 68 7.19 4.73 -5.21
CA THR A 68 6.00 5.28 -4.53
C THR A 68 5.09 6.05 -5.49
N GLY A 69 5.64 6.64 -6.56
CA GLY A 69 4.86 7.29 -7.61
C GLY A 69 3.90 6.35 -8.34
N SER A 70 4.24 5.07 -8.49
CA SER A 70 3.38 4.07 -9.12
C SER A 70 2.12 3.75 -8.31
N LEU A 71 2.14 4.02 -7.00
CA LEU A 71 0.97 3.91 -6.12
C LEU A 71 0.09 5.16 -6.18
N LEU A 72 0.67 6.32 -6.47
CA LEU A 72 0.00 7.63 -6.46
C LEU A 72 -0.46 8.09 -7.85
N SER A 73 -0.06 7.40 -8.91
CA SER A 73 -0.51 7.68 -10.26
C SER A 73 -1.98 7.30 -10.39
N LYS A 74 -2.84 8.32 -10.51
CA LYS A 74 -4.19 8.16 -11.05
C LYS A 74 -4.13 7.80 -12.54
#